data_AF-A0A938KPI2-F1
#
_entry.id   AF-A0A938KPI2-F1
#
_cell.length_a   1.000
_cell.length_b   1.000
_cell.length_c   1.000
_cell.angle_alpha   90.00
_cell.angle_beta   90.00
_cell.angle_gamma   90.00
#
_symmetry.space_group_name_H-M   'P 1'
#
loop_
_entity.id
_entity.type
_entity.pdbx_description
1 polymer ?
#
loop_
_entity_poly.entity_id
_entity_poly.type
_entity_poly.pdbx_seq_one_letter_code
_entity_poly.pdbx_strand_id
1 'polypeptide(L)'
;MGGGLGTGGAGTGGGPGRGNGAGAGLGGGGTGRLFGMIPEMMRKRCTAEDRLQRLREHGGLPACEDAVGRGLAWLKSRQNADGSWGSQRKPGLTGLVLLAYLGRCETPVSQEYGDSSTRAITYLVNLANSRGGKLTEEEANNTWPYEHAIATYALAEAFTFCREAKIELPGLKEAVSAAGQWIIDHQHKKGGWAYHYLVDGDQAHVDVSVTGWHLQALKALTHTRLTFKGMNATINRGLDWLNSCQMREGG
;
A
#
# COMPACT_ATOMS: atom_id res chain seq x y z
N MET A 1 63.95 -28.15 10.94
CA MET A 1 62.95 -27.69 9.94
C MET A 1 62.98 -28.70 8.80
N GLY A 2 61.95 -29.39 8.35
CA GLY A 2 60.56 -29.61 8.73
C GLY A 2 60.09 -30.67 7.73
N GLY A 3 59.58 -31.81 8.22
CA GLY A 3 59.30 -32.99 7.41
C GLY A 3 58.08 -32.81 6.50
N GLY A 4 58.21 -33.26 5.24
CA GLY A 4 57.11 -33.40 4.29
C GLY A 4 56.65 -34.86 4.24
N LEU A 5 55.43 -35.12 4.70
CA LEU A 5 54.72 -36.39 4.55
C LEU A 5 53.72 -36.25 3.41
N GLY A 6 53.95 -36.99 2.33
CA GLY A 6 52.96 -37.28 1.31
C GLY A 6 52.12 -38.49 1.72
N THR A 7 50.80 -38.32 1.68
CA THR A 7 49.77 -39.37 1.61
C THR A 7 48.74 -38.83 0.61
N GLY A 8 48.09 -39.57 -0.26
CA GLY A 8 47.75 -40.99 -0.33
C GLY A 8 46.39 -40.99 -1.05
N GLY A 9 46.29 -41.69 -2.16
CA GLY A 9 45.13 -41.63 -3.05
C GLY A 9 43.92 -42.47 -2.62
N ALA A 10 42.99 -42.54 -3.58
CA ALA A 10 41.88 -43.49 -3.75
C ALA A 10 40.56 -43.23 -2.98
N GLY A 11 39.57 -42.73 -3.73
CA GLY A 11 38.54 -43.59 -4.34
C GLY A 11 37.34 -44.04 -3.49
N THR A 12 36.23 -44.29 -4.22
CA THR A 12 34.89 -44.77 -3.79
C THR A 12 34.00 -43.67 -3.19
N GLY A 13 32.71 -43.50 -3.50
CA GLY A 13 31.69 -44.28 -4.20
C GLY A 13 30.35 -43.97 -3.52
N GLY A 14 29.25 -43.76 -4.26
CA GLY A 14 27.90 -43.68 -3.67
C GLY A 14 26.99 -42.65 -4.33
N GLY A 15 25.93 -43.13 -4.99
CA GLY A 15 25.01 -42.38 -5.85
C GLY A 15 24.06 -41.38 -5.17
N PRO A 16 23.15 -40.75 -5.96
CA PRO A 16 22.29 -39.69 -5.50
C PRO A 16 21.13 -40.24 -4.66
N GLY A 17 21.21 -40.07 -3.34
CA GLY A 17 20.07 -40.20 -2.45
C GLY A 17 19.08 -39.07 -2.68
N ARG A 18 17.87 -39.41 -3.15
CA ARG A 18 16.70 -38.51 -3.17
C ARG A 18 16.34 -38.15 -1.72
N GLY A 19 16.73 -36.96 -1.29
CA GLY A 19 16.28 -36.36 -0.04
C GLY A 19 15.05 -35.49 -0.28
N ASN A 20 13.86 -36.01 0.02
CA ASN A 20 12.68 -35.19 0.29
C ASN A 20 12.92 -34.43 1.60
N GLY A 21 13.53 -33.25 1.49
CA GLY A 21 13.64 -32.30 2.58
C GLY A 21 12.31 -31.61 2.80
N ALA A 22 11.44 -32.22 3.62
CA ALA A 22 10.41 -31.50 4.33
C ALA A 22 11.12 -30.44 5.20
N GLY A 23 11.21 -29.22 4.70
CA GLY A 23 11.69 -28.07 5.45
C GLY A 23 10.77 -27.87 6.64
N ALA A 24 11.29 -28.19 7.82
CA ALA A 24 10.63 -27.98 9.09
C ALA A 24 10.16 -26.53 9.19
N GLY A 25 8.85 -26.34 9.07
CA GLY A 25 8.17 -25.10 9.39
C GLY A 25 8.39 -24.81 10.87
N LEU A 26 9.27 -23.87 11.16
CA LEU A 26 9.39 -23.28 12.49
C LEU A 26 8.18 -22.35 12.69
N GLY A 27 7.16 -22.91 13.34
CA GLY A 27 6.17 -22.12 14.04
C GLY A 27 6.74 -21.53 15.33
N GLY A 28 6.12 -20.43 15.76
CA GLY A 28 6.03 -20.09 17.19
C GLY A 28 6.60 -18.74 17.60
N GLY A 29 5.71 -17.76 17.81
CA GLY A 29 5.95 -16.68 18.78
C GLY A 29 5.65 -15.27 18.30
N GLY A 30 4.37 -14.92 18.08
CA GLY A 30 3.96 -13.50 18.08
C GLY A 30 2.82 -13.11 17.13
N THR A 31 2.55 -13.89 16.08
CA THR A 31 1.65 -13.47 15.00
C THR A 31 0.17 -13.78 15.25
N GLY A 32 -0.17 -14.73 16.12
CA GLY A 32 -1.56 -15.20 16.31
C GLY A 32 -2.54 -14.17 16.90
N ARG A 33 -2.09 -13.22 17.73
CA ARG A 33 -2.96 -12.18 18.30
C ARG A 33 -3.19 -11.00 17.35
N LEU A 34 -2.34 -10.84 16.33
CA LEU A 34 -2.43 -9.78 15.34
C LEU A 34 -3.61 -9.97 14.38
N PHE A 35 -3.93 -11.24 14.08
CA PHE A 35 -4.98 -11.64 13.15
C PHE A 35 -6.42 -11.44 13.67
N GLY A 36 -6.61 -11.09 14.93
CA GLY A 36 -7.94 -10.80 15.49
C GLY A 36 -8.41 -9.35 15.30
N MET A 37 -7.48 -8.42 15.05
CA MET A 37 -7.75 -6.98 15.16
C MET A 37 -7.74 -6.23 13.81
N ILE A 38 -7.16 -6.84 12.77
CA ILE A 38 -7.21 -6.37 11.38
C ILE A 38 -8.60 -6.66 10.78
N PRO A 39 -9.26 -5.71 10.06
CA PRO A 39 -10.53 -5.96 9.40
C PRO A 39 -10.50 -7.26 8.58
N GLU A 40 -11.54 -8.10 8.68
CA GLU A 40 -11.55 -9.44 8.07
C GLU A 40 -11.15 -9.44 6.58
N MET A 41 -11.58 -8.40 5.85
CA MET A 41 -11.28 -8.19 4.43
C MET A 41 -9.79 -7.99 4.13
N MET A 42 -9.02 -7.44 5.08
CA MET A 42 -7.57 -7.27 4.98
C MET A 42 -6.85 -8.55 5.43
N ARG A 43 -7.39 -9.25 6.44
CA ARG A 43 -6.82 -10.48 7.01
C ARG A 43 -6.64 -11.61 5.99
N LYS A 44 -7.64 -11.84 5.13
CA LYS A 44 -7.62 -12.91 4.10
C LYS A 44 -6.60 -12.69 2.98
N ARG A 45 -5.60 -11.82 3.16
CA ARG A 45 -4.54 -11.52 2.21
C ARG A 45 -3.15 -11.83 2.78
N CYS A 46 -3.07 -12.18 4.06
CA CYS A 46 -1.81 -12.14 4.78
C CYS A 46 -1.03 -13.45 4.76
N THR A 47 -1.70 -14.60 4.68
CA THR A 47 -1.03 -15.89 4.55
C THR A 47 -1.01 -16.35 3.08
N ALA A 48 0.00 -17.13 2.71
CA ALA A 48 0.06 -17.73 1.37
C ALA A 48 -1.14 -18.66 1.12
N GLU A 49 -1.58 -19.39 2.15
CA GLU A 49 -2.75 -20.25 2.09
C GLU A 49 -4.03 -19.48 1.80
N ASP A 50 -4.31 -18.39 2.54
CA ASP A 50 -5.47 -17.53 2.32
C ASP A 50 -5.46 -16.92 0.91
N ARG A 51 -4.30 -16.45 0.45
CA ARG A 51 -4.16 -15.87 -0.90
C ARG A 51 -4.42 -16.90 -1.98
N LEU A 52 -3.83 -18.08 -1.88
CA LEU A 52 -4.04 -19.16 -2.84
C LEU A 52 -5.48 -19.69 -2.81
N GLN A 53 -6.11 -19.75 -1.63
CA GLN A 53 -7.53 -20.09 -1.53
C GLN A 53 -8.41 -19.08 -2.26
N ARG A 54 -8.21 -17.78 -2.02
CA ARG A 54 -8.99 -16.73 -2.70
C ARG A 54 -8.77 -16.71 -4.20
N LEU A 55 -7.52 -16.92 -4.65
CA LEU A 55 -7.23 -17.07 -6.07
C LEU A 55 -8.06 -18.21 -6.66
N ARG A 56 -8.07 -19.40 -6.05
CA ARG A 56 -8.87 -20.54 -6.53
C ARG A 56 -10.37 -20.24 -6.56
N GLU A 57 -10.91 -19.60 -5.52
CA GLU A 57 -12.33 -19.25 -5.42
C GLU A 57 -12.80 -18.28 -6.51
N HIS A 58 -11.89 -17.48 -7.08
CA HIS A 58 -12.21 -16.46 -8.08
C HIS A 58 -11.57 -16.75 -9.46
N GLY A 59 -11.17 -17.99 -9.73
CA GLY A 59 -10.65 -18.42 -11.04
C GLY A 59 -9.17 -18.08 -11.33
N GLY A 60 -8.41 -17.69 -10.32
CA GLY A 60 -6.96 -17.44 -10.39
C GLY A 60 -6.12 -18.71 -10.26
N LEU A 61 -4.90 -18.66 -10.81
CA LEU A 61 -3.93 -19.76 -10.80
C LEU A 61 -2.77 -19.48 -9.84
N PRO A 62 -2.06 -20.49 -9.32
CA PRO A 62 -0.84 -20.29 -8.52
C PRO A 62 0.20 -19.41 -9.23
N ALA A 63 0.31 -19.53 -10.56
CA ALA A 63 1.20 -18.69 -11.37
C ALA A 63 0.90 -17.17 -11.26
N CYS A 64 -0.33 -16.79 -10.88
CA CYS A 64 -0.68 -15.40 -10.58
C CYS A 64 0.03 -14.91 -9.32
N GLU A 65 0.07 -15.72 -8.26
CA GLU A 65 0.77 -15.38 -7.01
C GLU A 65 2.29 -15.28 -7.22
N ASP A 66 2.84 -16.14 -8.08
CA ASP A 66 4.24 -16.06 -8.49
C ASP A 66 4.54 -14.78 -9.28
N ALA A 67 3.63 -14.38 -10.18
CA ALA A 67 3.75 -13.13 -10.93
C ALA A 67 3.69 -11.91 -10.01
N VAL A 68 2.79 -11.89 -9.02
CA VAL A 68 2.76 -10.85 -7.99
C VAL A 68 4.08 -10.84 -7.22
N GLY A 69 4.66 -12.00 -6.89
CA GLY A 69 5.95 -12.11 -6.21
C GLY A 69 7.09 -11.45 -6.98
N ARG A 70 7.20 -11.77 -8.27
CA ARG A 70 8.19 -11.14 -9.16
C ARG A 70 7.96 -9.63 -9.30
N GLY A 71 6.71 -9.20 -9.35
CA GLY A 71 6.35 -7.78 -9.39
C GLY A 71 6.81 -7.02 -8.15
N LEU A 72 6.51 -7.53 -6.95
CA LEU A 72 6.94 -6.90 -5.69
C LEU A 72 8.48 -6.89 -5.56
N ALA A 73 9.16 -7.97 -5.93
CA ALA A 73 10.62 -8.03 -5.92
C ALA A 73 11.24 -6.99 -6.87
N TRP A 74 10.67 -6.82 -8.07
CA TRP A 74 11.10 -5.77 -9.00
C TRP A 74 10.86 -4.39 -8.42
N LEU A 75 9.68 -4.12 -7.84
CA LEU A 75 9.37 -2.83 -7.20
C LEU A 75 10.38 -2.50 -6.10
N LYS A 76 10.68 -3.46 -5.21
CA LYS A 76 11.71 -3.31 -4.18
C LYS A 76 13.07 -2.92 -4.76
N SER A 77 13.50 -3.54 -5.87
CA SER A 77 14.78 -3.23 -6.52
C SER A 77 14.84 -1.84 -7.18
N ARG A 78 13.69 -1.17 -7.33
CA ARG A 78 13.57 0.15 -7.98
C ARG A 78 13.30 1.29 -7.01
N GLN A 79 13.26 1.02 -5.70
CA GLN A 79 13.03 2.05 -4.69
C GLN A 79 14.20 3.04 -4.66
N ASN A 80 13.88 4.34 -4.66
CA ASN A 80 14.85 5.41 -4.53
C ASN A 80 15.49 5.40 -3.13
N ALA A 81 16.63 6.09 -2.97
CA ALA A 81 17.32 6.19 -1.68
C ALA A 81 16.45 6.84 -0.58
N ASP A 82 15.62 7.82 -0.95
CA ASP A 82 14.68 8.51 -0.05
C ASP A 82 13.44 7.68 0.34
N GLY A 83 13.28 6.48 -0.23
CA GLY A 83 12.14 5.59 0.01
C GLY A 83 10.99 5.72 -0.98
N SER A 84 11.05 6.68 -1.91
CA SER A 84 10.02 6.90 -2.94
C SER A 84 10.20 6.00 -4.18
N TRP A 85 9.24 6.07 -5.10
CA TRP A 85 9.33 5.48 -6.45
C TRP A 85 9.15 6.52 -7.55
N GLY A 86 9.86 6.29 -8.66
CA GLY A 86 9.79 7.12 -9.86
C GLY A 86 10.64 8.40 -9.78
N SER A 87 10.63 9.15 -10.87
CA SER A 87 11.34 10.44 -11.00
C SER A 87 10.40 11.65 -10.95
N GLN A 88 9.11 11.44 -11.26
CA GLN A 88 8.04 12.44 -11.20
C GLN A 88 6.81 11.78 -10.58
N ARG A 89 5.90 12.60 -10.05
CA ARG A 89 4.67 12.13 -9.37
C ARG A 89 4.95 11.11 -8.26
N LYS A 90 6.08 11.29 -7.58
CA LYS A 90 6.64 10.32 -6.62
C LYS A 90 5.66 9.93 -5.51
N PRO A 91 4.88 10.86 -4.91
CA PRO A 91 3.90 10.49 -3.88
C PRO A 91 2.84 9.52 -4.39
N GLY A 92 2.28 9.77 -5.59
CA GLY A 92 1.31 8.88 -6.22
C GLY A 92 1.90 7.50 -6.51
N LEU A 93 3.08 7.44 -7.14
CA LEU A 93 3.74 6.16 -7.44
C LEU A 93 4.12 5.40 -6.16
N THR A 94 4.63 6.09 -5.15
CA THR A 94 4.97 5.49 -3.84
C THR A 94 3.72 4.97 -3.15
N GLY A 95 2.61 5.69 -3.22
CA GLY A 95 1.32 5.23 -2.71
C GLY A 95 0.83 3.95 -3.39
N LEU A 96 0.93 3.85 -4.73
CA LEU A 96 0.57 2.63 -5.47
C LEU A 96 1.43 1.43 -5.04
N VAL A 97 2.74 1.61 -4.92
CA VAL A 97 3.65 0.53 -4.50
C VAL A 97 3.38 0.10 -3.06
N LEU A 98 3.16 1.07 -2.17
CA LEU A 98 2.80 0.77 -0.79
C LEU A 98 1.47 0.02 -0.70
N LEU A 99 0.45 0.40 -1.47
CA LEU A 99 -0.81 -0.35 -1.57
C LEU A 99 -0.60 -1.77 -2.12
N ALA A 100 0.33 -1.98 -3.06
CA ALA A 100 0.66 -3.32 -3.56
C ALA A 100 1.31 -4.20 -2.47
N TYR A 101 2.21 -3.63 -1.66
CA TYR A 101 2.75 -4.31 -0.47
C TYR A 101 1.65 -4.65 0.53
N LEU A 102 0.87 -3.65 0.98
CA LEU A 102 -0.19 -3.84 1.97
C LEU A 102 -1.29 -4.79 1.46
N GLY A 103 -1.54 -4.81 0.15
CA GLY A 103 -2.45 -5.72 -0.52
C GLY A 103 -2.06 -7.20 -0.37
N ARG A 104 -0.76 -7.49 -0.17
CA ARG A 104 -0.24 -8.82 0.15
C ARG A 104 0.10 -8.99 1.64
N CYS A 105 -0.35 -8.03 2.47
CA CYS A 105 0.05 -7.83 3.87
C CYS A 105 1.55 -7.77 4.10
N GLU A 106 2.29 -7.24 3.13
CA GLU A 106 3.67 -6.84 3.37
C GLU A 106 3.66 -5.51 4.14
N THR A 107 4.10 -5.57 5.40
CA THR A 107 4.02 -4.48 6.39
C THR A 107 5.41 -4.15 6.93
N PRO A 108 5.59 -3.11 7.77
CA PRO A 108 6.90 -2.80 8.36
C PRO A 108 7.60 -3.94 9.11
N VAL A 109 6.87 -4.96 9.56
CA VAL A 109 7.43 -6.15 10.24
C VAL A 109 7.70 -7.33 9.30
N SER A 110 7.42 -7.19 8.01
CA SER A 110 7.70 -8.24 7.02
C SER A 110 9.20 -8.48 6.88
N GLN A 111 9.60 -9.75 6.83
CA GLN A 111 10.99 -10.14 6.68
C GLN A 111 11.61 -9.64 5.37
N GLU A 112 10.89 -9.77 4.25
CA GLU A 112 11.43 -9.41 2.94
C GLU A 112 11.19 -7.94 2.58
N TYR A 113 9.98 -7.43 2.83
CA TYR A 113 9.54 -6.11 2.35
C TYR A 113 9.42 -5.05 3.46
N GLY A 114 9.70 -5.40 4.72
CA GLY A 114 9.47 -4.50 5.86
C GLY A 114 10.27 -3.21 5.83
N ASP A 115 11.56 -3.28 5.50
CA ASP A 115 12.40 -2.08 5.33
C ASP A 115 11.88 -1.19 4.18
N SER A 116 11.58 -1.81 3.03
CA SER A 116 11.08 -1.09 1.85
C SER A 116 9.73 -0.41 2.13
N SER A 117 8.81 -1.11 2.80
CA SER A 117 7.51 -0.58 3.23
C SER A 117 7.68 0.56 4.24
N THR A 118 8.57 0.41 5.23
CA THR A 118 8.83 1.43 6.24
C THR A 118 9.36 2.71 5.60
N ARG A 119 10.31 2.60 4.68
CA ARG A 119 10.87 3.74 3.96
C ARG A 119 9.83 4.44 3.08
N ALA A 120 8.93 3.68 2.45
CA ALA A 120 7.80 4.22 1.68
C ALA A 120 6.87 5.07 2.57
N ILE A 121 6.49 4.54 3.73
CA ILE A 121 5.63 5.24 4.70
C ILE A 121 6.34 6.50 5.20
N THR A 122 7.61 6.38 5.61
CA THR A 122 8.40 7.51 6.11
C THR A 122 8.52 8.63 5.08
N TYR A 123 8.75 8.33 3.80
CA TYR A 123 8.77 9.33 2.73
C TYR A 123 7.44 10.12 2.66
N LEU A 124 6.31 9.41 2.60
CA LEU A 124 4.99 10.03 2.52
C LEU A 124 4.64 10.83 3.78
N VAL A 125 5.00 10.33 4.97
CA VAL A 125 4.79 11.02 6.25
C VAL A 125 5.60 12.32 6.31
N ASN A 126 6.87 12.27 5.96
CA ASN A 126 7.73 13.47 5.95
C ASN A 126 7.22 14.51 4.95
N LEU A 127 6.75 14.08 3.78
CA LEU A 127 6.16 14.97 2.79
C LEU A 127 4.88 15.63 3.31
N ALA A 128 3.93 14.84 3.82
CA ALA A 128 2.69 15.38 4.38
C ALA A 128 2.96 16.38 5.51
N ASN A 129 3.81 16.01 6.47
CA ASN A 129 4.08 16.85 7.64
C ASN A 129 4.81 18.15 7.29
N SER A 130 5.72 18.11 6.29
CA SER A 130 6.40 19.33 5.82
C SER A 130 5.53 20.25 4.97
N ARG A 131 4.36 19.77 4.50
CA ARG A 131 3.49 20.50 3.56
C ARG A 131 2.04 20.61 4.03
N GLY A 132 1.81 20.55 5.34
CA GLY A 132 0.47 20.75 5.93
C GLY A 132 -0.57 19.73 5.45
N GLY A 133 -0.14 18.49 5.23
CA GLY A 133 -0.98 17.38 4.75
C GLY A 133 -0.94 17.15 3.25
N LYS A 134 -0.42 18.09 2.44
CA LYS A 134 -0.34 17.91 0.99
C LYS A 134 0.66 16.80 0.62
N LEU A 135 0.28 15.99 -0.36
CA LEU A 135 1.04 14.82 -0.82
C LEU A 135 1.36 14.99 -2.30
N THR A 136 2.20 15.99 -2.55
CA THR A 136 2.75 16.33 -3.86
C THR A 136 4.09 17.02 -3.66
N GLU A 137 5.02 16.82 -4.58
CA GLU A 137 6.25 17.60 -4.65
C GLU A 137 6.07 18.87 -5.52
N GLU A 138 5.04 18.89 -6.37
CA GLU A 138 4.80 19.90 -7.42
C GLU A 138 3.33 20.36 -7.43
N GLU A 139 2.98 21.30 -6.56
CA GLU A 139 1.59 21.81 -6.44
C GLU A 139 1.09 22.56 -7.69
N ALA A 140 2.01 23.05 -8.53
CA ALA A 140 1.67 23.71 -9.79
C ALA A 140 1.10 22.72 -10.83
N ASN A 141 1.33 21.42 -10.68
CA ASN A 141 0.86 20.40 -11.60
C ASN A 141 -0.64 20.15 -11.43
N ASN A 142 -1.45 20.38 -12.45
CA ASN A 142 -2.91 20.24 -12.37
C ASN A 142 -3.41 18.85 -11.96
N THR A 143 -2.60 17.80 -12.12
CA THR A 143 -2.93 16.41 -11.80
C THR A 143 -2.51 15.96 -10.40
N TRP A 144 -1.92 16.84 -9.58
CA TRP A 144 -1.52 16.49 -8.22
C TRP A 144 -2.64 15.95 -7.30
N PRO A 145 -3.95 16.22 -7.53
CA PRO A 145 -5.02 15.54 -6.79
C PRO A 145 -5.01 14.00 -6.89
N TYR A 146 -4.51 13.41 -7.99
CA TYR A 146 -4.31 11.96 -8.07
C TYR A 146 -3.27 11.48 -7.07
N GLU A 147 -2.11 12.16 -7.06
CA GLU A 147 -1.01 11.81 -6.18
C GLU A 147 -1.43 11.87 -4.72
N HIS A 148 -2.15 12.93 -4.36
CA HIS A 148 -2.63 13.11 -3.00
C HIS A 148 -3.64 12.05 -2.59
N ALA A 149 -4.66 11.78 -3.41
CA ALA A 149 -5.65 10.76 -3.08
C ALA A 149 -5.05 9.35 -2.95
N ILE A 150 -4.18 8.96 -3.87
CA ILE A 150 -3.51 7.66 -3.86
C ILE A 150 -2.59 7.52 -2.63
N ALA A 151 -1.80 8.55 -2.33
CA ALA A 151 -0.89 8.54 -1.19
C ALA A 151 -1.65 8.56 0.15
N THR A 152 -2.74 9.34 0.25
CA THR A 152 -3.62 9.34 1.44
C THR A 152 -4.26 7.99 1.65
N TYR A 153 -4.71 7.32 0.58
CA TYR A 153 -5.21 5.95 0.65
C TYR A 153 -4.13 5.01 1.24
N ALA A 154 -2.92 5.05 0.69
CA ALA A 154 -1.82 4.21 1.15
C ALA A 154 -1.46 4.46 2.63
N LEU A 155 -1.38 5.73 3.06
CA LEU A 155 -1.12 6.11 4.45
C LEU A 155 -2.24 5.65 5.39
N ALA A 156 -3.50 5.72 4.97
CA ALA A 156 -4.63 5.28 5.78
C ALA A 156 -4.62 3.75 6.00
N GLU A 157 -4.31 2.96 4.96
CA GLU A 157 -4.13 1.50 5.13
C GLU A 157 -2.89 1.21 6.00
N ALA A 158 -1.76 1.87 5.75
CA ALA A 158 -0.54 1.69 6.53
C ALA A 158 -0.78 1.98 8.02
N PHE A 159 -1.44 3.09 8.34
CA PHE A 159 -1.81 3.43 9.72
C PHE A 159 -2.71 2.40 10.36
N THR A 160 -3.69 1.87 9.61
CA THR A 160 -4.55 0.79 10.10
C THR A 160 -3.71 -0.44 10.45
N PHE A 161 -2.84 -0.91 9.54
CA PHE A 161 -1.96 -2.05 9.82
C PHE A 161 -1.00 -1.79 10.99
N CYS A 162 -0.32 -0.64 11.01
CA CYS A 162 0.59 -0.27 12.09
C CYS A 162 -0.12 -0.23 13.45
N ARG A 163 -1.32 0.36 13.52
CA ARG A 163 -2.11 0.40 14.75
C ARG A 163 -2.46 -1.00 15.24
N GLU A 164 -3.00 -1.85 14.36
CA GLU A 164 -3.36 -3.22 14.76
C GLU A 164 -2.13 -4.04 15.16
N ALA A 165 -0.99 -3.78 14.52
CA ALA A 165 0.31 -4.36 14.85
C ALA A 165 1.02 -3.73 16.03
N LYS A 166 0.46 -2.67 16.63
CA LYS A 166 1.11 -1.89 17.70
C LYS A 166 2.51 -1.41 17.30
N ILE A 167 2.67 -1.07 16.03
CA ILE A 167 3.87 -0.46 15.46
C ILE A 167 3.65 1.04 15.50
N GLU A 168 4.53 1.76 16.18
CA GLU A 168 4.53 3.22 16.19
C GLU A 168 5.49 3.74 15.12
N LEU A 169 4.96 4.49 14.16
CA LEU A 169 5.74 5.24 13.19
C LEU A 169 5.56 6.74 13.48
N PRO A 170 6.63 7.47 13.81
CA PRO A 170 6.55 8.90 14.15
C PRO A 170 5.86 9.70 13.05
N GLY A 171 4.92 10.55 13.43
CA GLY A 171 4.24 11.47 12.51
C GLY A 171 3.17 10.84 11.61
N LEU A 172 2.97 9.51 11.65
CA LEU A 172 2.03 8.82 10.76
C LEU A 172 0.57 9.23 11.02
N LYS A 173 0.18 9.34 12.29
CA LYS A 173 -1.18 9.73 12.67
C LYS A 173 -1.47 11.16 12.20
N GLU A 174 -0.52 12.06 12.39
CA GLU A 174 -0.60 13.47 12.01
C GLU A 174 -0.71 13.61 10.50
N ALA A 175 0.13 12.88 9.75
CA ALA A 175 0.11 12.85 8.29
C ALA A 175 -1.25 12.35 7.75
N VAL A 176 -1.77 11.23 8.28
CA VAL A 176 -3.08 10.69 7.87
C VAL A 176 -4.21 11.66 8.21
N SER A 177 -4.17 12.30 9.38
CA SER A 177 -5.19 13.25 9.81
C SER A 177 -5.22 14.48 8.90
N ALA A 178 -4.05 15.07 8.63
CA ALA A 178 -3.92 16.26 7.80
C ALA A 178 -4.28 15.98 6.33
N ALA A 179 -3.76 14.88 5.76
CA ALA A 179 -4.04 14.51 4.38
C ALA A 179 -5.50 14.08 4.16
N GLY A 180 -6.07 13.33 5.11
CA GLY A 180 -7.49 12.96 5.05
C GLY A 180 -8.43 14.15 5.17
N GLN A 181 -8.12 15.11 6.06
CA GLN A 181 -8.92 16.33 6.19
C GLN A 181 -8.78 17.23 4.95
N TRP A 182 -7.61 17.27 4.31
CA TRP A 182 -7.41 17.98 3.04
C TRP A 182 -8.39 17.51 1.96
N ILE A 183 -8.52 16.18 1.77
CA ILE A 183 -9.48 15.60 0.82
C ILE A 183 -10.90 16.11 1.08
N ILE A 184 -11.31 16.15 2.34
CA ILE A 184 -12.66 16.55 2.73
C ILE A 184 -12.90 18.05 2.50
N ASP A 185 -11.95 18.87 2.91
CA ASP A 185 -12.06 20.33 2.81
C ASP A 185 -12.01 20.83 1.35
N HIS A 186 -11.44 20.03 0.43
CA HIS A 186 -11.25 20.39 -0.98
C HIS A 186 -12.15 19.60 -1.95
N GLN A 187 -13.31 19.13 -1.49
CA GLN A 187 -14.34 18.59 -2.38
C GLN A 187 -15.05 19.73 -3.14
N HIS A 188 -15.20 19.61 -4.46
CA HIS A 188 -15.85 20.65 -5.26
C HIS A 188 -17.34 20.77 -4.92
N LYS A 189 -17.91 21.97 -5.06
CA LYS A 189 -19.37 22.23 -4.98
C LYS A 189 -20.25 21.28 -5.81
N LYS A 190 -19.76 20.71 -6.92
CA LYS A 190 -20.49 19.75 -7.76
C LYS A 190 -20.58 18.36 -7.11
N GLY A 191 -19.68 18.03 -6.18
CA GLY A 191 -19.68 16.78 -5.41
C GLY A 191 -18.45 15.91 -5.63
N GLY A 192 -17.86 15.90 -6.83
CA GLY A 192 -16.58 15.23 -7.08
C GLY A 192 -15.36 16.08 -6.70
N TRP A 193 -14.18 15.62 -7.14
CA TRP A 193 -12.92 16.35 -7.02
C TRP A 193 -12.39 16.79 -8.38
N ALA A 194 -11.88 18.02 -8.43
CA ALA A 194 -11.37 18.62 -9.63
C ALA A 194 -9.84 18.60 -9.70
N TYR A 195 -9.32 18.76 -10.92
CA TYR A 195 -7.91 19.11 -11.12
C TYR A 195 -7.57 20.39 -10.35
N HIS A 196 -6.30 20.53 -9.95
CA HIS A 196 -5.81 21.57 -9.03
C HIS A 196 -6.51 21.65 -7.66
N TYR A 197 -7.37 20.71 -7.29
CA TYR A 197 -8.25 20.87 -6.12
C TYR A 197 -9.12 22.13 -6.17
N LEU A 198 -9.57 22.54 -7.37
CA LEU A 198 -10.56 23.61 -7.47
C LEU A 198 -11.84 23.20 -6.73
N VAL A 199 -12.29 24.05 -5.80
CA VAL A 199 -13.48 23.80 -4.99
C VAL A 199 -14.75 24.43 -5.58
N ASP A 200 -14.58 25.34 -6.53
CA ASP A 200 -15.65 25.99 -7.27
C ASP A 200 -15.22 26.46 -8.67
N GLY A 201 -16.11 27.17 -9.34
CA GLY A 201 -15.95 27.63 -10.71
C GLY A 201 -16.52 26.63 -11.72
N ASP A 202 -17.31 27.14 -12.67
CA ASP A 202 -17.99 26.27 -13.64
C ASP A 202 -17.02 25.52 -14.56
N GLN A 203 -15.86 26.15 -14.83
CA GLN A 203 -14.78 25.62 -15.66
C GLN A 203 -13.90 24.57 -14.96
N ALA A 204 -14.12 24.31 -13.67
CA ALA A 204 -13.36 23.30 -12.97
C ALA A 204 -13.65 21.90 -13.55
N HIS A 205 -12.57 21.21 -13.93
CA HIS A 205 -12.62 19.85 -14.45
C HIS A 205 -12.77 18.84 -13.30
N VAL A 206 -14.02 18.65 -12.84
CA VAL A 206 -14.38 17.61 -11.87
C VAL A 206 -14.37 16.25 -12.58
N ASP A 207 -13.47 15.36 -12.15
CA ASP A 207 -13.11 14.16 -12.91
C ASP A 207 -13.59 12.88 -12.20
N VAL A 208 -14.10 11.92 -12.99
CA VAL A 208 -14.64 10.64 -12.51
C VAL A 208 -13.55 9.81 -11.84
N SER A 209 -12.37 9.70 -12.46
CA SER A 209 -11.29 8.87 -11.95
C SER A 209 -10.58 9.50 -10.76
N VAL A 210 -10.40 10.83 -10.74
CA VAL A 210 -9.94 11.56 -9.54
C VAL A 210 -10.90 11.32 -8.39
N THR A 211 -12.20 11.48 -8.62
CA THR A 211 -13.24 11.25 -7.60
C THR A 211 -13.23 9.81 -7.10
N GLY A 212 -13.02 8.83 -7.98
CA GLY A 212 -12.85 7.43 -7.61
C GLY A 212 -11.72 7.22 -6.61
N TRP A 213 -10.53 7.79 -6.86
CA TRP A 213 -9.40 7.70 -5.93
C TRP A 213 -9.68 8.37 -4.58
N HIS A 214 -10.34 9.52 -4.57
CA HIS A 214 -10.73 10.20 -3.33
C HIS A 214 -11.72 9.38 -2.50
N LEU A 215 -12.68 8.72 -3.16
CA LEU A 215 -13.63 7.83 -2.49
C LEU A 215 -12.94 6.58 -1.92
N GLN A 216 -11.95 6.01 -2.61
CA GLN A 216 -11.15 4.91 -2.05
C GLN A 216 -10.34 5.36 -0.83
N ALA A 217 -9.72 6.55 -0.89
CA ALA A 217 -9.01 7.13 0.24
C ALA A 217 -9.95 7.36 1.44
N LEU A 218 -11.12 7.98 1.22
CA LEU A 218 -12.14 8.19 2.26
C LEU A 218 -12.61 6.87 2.87
N LYS A 219 -12.85 5.85 2.06
CA LYS A 219 -13.19 4.50 2.54
C LYS A 219 -12.08 3.96 3.46
N ALA A 220 -10.82 4.04 3.06
CA ALA A 220 -9.71 3.58 3.89
C ALA A 220 -9.59 4.39 5.20
N LEU A 221 -9.83 5.71 5.14
CA LEU A 221 -9.85 6.58 6.31
C LEU A 221 -10.91 6.14 7.34
N THR A 222 -12.06 5.58 6.91
CA THR A 222 -13.05 5.04 7.86
C THR A 222 -12.51 3.88 8.72
N HIS A 223 -11.52 3.13 8.23
CA HIS A 223 -10.89 2.03 8.98
C HIS A 223 -9.83 2.51 9.99
N THR A 224 -9.36 3.75 9.83
CA THR A 224 -8.37 4.38 10.73
C THR A 224 -8.95 4.78 12.09
N ARG A 225 -10.29 4.76 12.27
CA ARG A 225 -10.97 5.21 13.50
C ARG A 225 -10.56 6.61 13.99
N LEU A 226 -9.92 7.41 13.12
CA LEU A 226 -9.67 8.82 13.36
C LEU A 226 -10.95 9.59 13.03
N THR A 227 -11.15 10.71 13.71
CA THR A 227 -12.31 11.58 13.49
C THR A 227 -11.98 12.63 12.44
N PHE A 228 -12.78 12.68 11.38
CA PHE A 228 -12.68 13.68 10.32
C PHE A 228 -13.95 14.51 10.22
N LYS A 229 -13.80 15.83 10.20
CA LYS A 229 -14.95 16.75 10.16
C LYS A 229 -15.58 16.70 8.77
N GLY A 230 -16.87 16.39 8.71
CA GLY A 230 -17.64 16.39 7.44
C GLY A 230 -17.51 15.13 6.58
N MET A 231 -16.86 14.06 7.08
CA MET A 231 -16.57 12.85 6.31
C MET A 231 -17.81 12.21 5.66
N ASN A 232 -18.89 11.97 6.43
CA ASN A 232 -20.08 11.30 5.90
C ASN A 232 -20.77 12.13 4.81
N ALA A 233 -20.90 13.44 5.01
CA ALA A 233 -21.49 14.33 4.01
C ALA A 233 -20.65 14.37 2.72
N THR A 234 -19.32 14.36 2.87
CA THR A 234 -18.37 14.35 1.75
C THR A 234 -18.49 13.06 0.94
N ILE A 235 -18.49 11.90 1.62
CA ILE A 235 -18.66 10.59 0.97
C ILE A 235 -19.98 10.55 0.19
N ASN A 236 -21.10 10.94 0.81
CA ASN A 236 -22.40 10.91 0.18
C ASN A 236 -22.44 11.80 -1.08
N ARG A 237 -21.97 13.04 -0.99
CA ARG A 237 -21.91 13.95 -2.15
C ARG A 237 -21.03 13.42 -3.28
N GLY A 238 -19.91 12.77 -2.94
CA GLY A 238 -19.02 12.16 -3.92
C GLY A 238 -19.66 10.98 -4.64
N LEU A 239 -20.38 10.13 -3.90
CA LEU A 239 -21.13 9.00 -4.45
C LEU A 239 -22.31 9.47 -5.31
N ASP A 240 -23.07 10.47 -4.85
CA ASP A 240 -24.19 11.05 -5.60
C ASP A 240 -23.71 11.65 -6.93
N TRP A 241 -22.60 12.41 -6.89
CA TRP A 241 -22.00 12.96 -8.10
C TRP A 241 -21.51 11.86 -9.04
N LEU A 242 -20.81 10.83 -8.53
CA LEU A 242 -20.33 9.72 -9.35
C LEU A 242 -21.49 8.96 -10.02
N ASN A 243 -22.58 8.71 -9.28
CA ASN A 243 -23.79 8.11 -9.83
C ASN A 243 -24.43 8.98 -10.92
N SER A 244 -24.37 10.31 -10.78
CA SER A 244 -24.88 11.23 -11.82
C SER A 244 -24.04 11.24 -13.10
N CYS A 245 -22.78 10.76 -13.04
CA CYS A 245 -21.91 10.65 -14.21
C CYS A 245 -22.17 9.41 -15.06
N GLN A 246 -22.93 8.43 -14.55
CA GLN A 246 -23.17 7.18 -15.26
C GLN A 246 -23.99 7.42 -16.52
N MET A 247 -23.48 6.96 -17.66
CA MET A 247 -24.19 6.98 -18.93
C MET A 247 -25.15 5.78 -19.01
N ARG A 248 -26.20 5.90 -19.85
CA ARG A 248 -27.17 4.82 -20.07
C ARG A 248 -26.54 3.50 -20.53
N GLU A 249 -25.39 3.57 -21.20
CA GLU A 249 -24.66 2.41 -21.73
C GLU A 249 -23.72 1.77 -20.70
N GLY A 250 -23.66 2.29 -19.46
CA GLY A 250 -22.91 1.73 -18.35
C GLY A 250 -21.49 2.26 -18.17
N GLY A 251 -21.04 3.20 -19.01
CA GLY A 251 -19.80 3.96 -18.87
C GLY A 251 -19.89 5.16 -17.93
#